data_AF-B4K2C5-F1
#
_entry.id   AF-B4K2C5-F1
#
_cell.length_a   1.000
_cell.length_b   1.000
_cell.length_c   1.000
_cell.angle_alpha   90.00
_cell.angle_beta   90.00
_cell.angle_gamma   90.00
#
_symmetry.space_group_name_H-M   'P 1'
#
loop_
_entity.id
_entity.type
_entity.pdbx_description
1 polymer ?
#
loop_
_entity_poly.entity_id
_entity_poly.type
_entity_poly.pdbx_seq_one_letter_code
_entity_poly.pdbx_strand_id
1 'polypeptide(L)'
;RYRLLKAECLAYLGRCDEALDIAVSVMKLDSTSADAIYVRGLCLFYTDNLEKGILHFERALQLDPDHQKSKEMRSKCKLLKEMKENGNMLFKSGRYREAHVIYTDALKIDEHNKDINSKLLYNRALVNTRIGSLREAVADCTRVLELKAQYLKALLLRARCHNDLEKFEESVADYETALQLEKTPEIKRLLRDAKFALKKSKRKDYYKILGVSRNATEDEVKKAYRKKAMVHHPDRHTSSSAEVRKDEELKFKEVGEAYAILSDAQKKSRYDNGHDIEDQMQADFDPNQMFRSFFQFSGGRNSSFNFEY
;
A
#
# COMPACT_ATOMS: atom_id res chain seq x y z
N ARG A 1 28.79 -32.00 -23.58
CA ARG A 1 29.28 -30.62 -23.26
C ARG A 1 28.26 -29.52 -23.59
N TYR A 2 27.91 -29.26 -24.86
CA TYR A 2 26.98 -28.14 -25.22
C TYR A 2 25.58 -28.22 -24.58
N ARG A 3 25.05 -29.43 -24.37
CA ARG A 3 23.75 -29.63 -23.71
C ARG A 3 23.76 -29.13 -22.26
N LEU A 4 24.76 -29.47 -21.46
CA LEU A 4 24.84 -29.07 -20.06
C LEU A 4 25.16 -27.59 -19.89
N LEU A 5 25.97 -27.01 -20.78
CA LEU A 5 26.17 -25.55 -20.80
C LEU A 5 24.84 -24.81 -21.09
N LYS A 6 24.04 -25.29 -22.04
CA LYS A 6 22.69 -24.76 -22.28
C LYS A 6 21.81 -24.89 -21.03
N ALA A 7 21.83 -26.05 -20.37
CA ALA A 7 21.04 -26.30 -19.16
C ALA A 7 21.44 -25.37 -18.01
N GLU A 8 22.73 -25.13 -17.83
CA GLU A 8 23.26 -24.18 -16.85
C GLU A 8 22.78 -22.75 -17.14
N CYS A 9 22.87 -22.28 -18.39
CA CYS A 9 22.34 -20.97 -18.76
C CYS A 9 20.83 -20.87 -18.52
N LEU A 10 20.07 -21.92 -18.82
CA LEU A 10 18.63 -21.97 -18.55
C LEU A 10 18.33 -21.86 -17.05
N ALA A 11 19.10 -22.53 -16.20
CA ALA A 11 18.96 -22.43 -14.75
C ALA A 11 19.24 -20.99 -14.25
N TYR A 12 20.29 -20.33 -14.75
CA TYR A 12 20.57 -18.92 -14.43
C TYR A 12 19.47 -17.95 -14.86
N LEU A 13 18.75 -18.28 -15.94
CA LEU A 13 17.59 -17.54 -16.40
C LEU A 13 16.30 -17.87 -15.62
N GLY A 14 16.37 -18.76 -14.62
CA GLY A 14 15.22 -19.22 -13.84
C GLY A 14 14.36 -20.26 -14.57
N ARG A 15 14.73 -20.70 -15.78
CA ARG A 15 14.03 -21.72 -16.57
C ARG A 15 14.44 -23.12 -16.11
N CYS A 16 14.17 -23.40 -14.83
CA CYS A 16 14.64 -24.60 -14.14
C CYS A 16 14.06 -25.89 -14.72
N ASP A 17 12.81 -25.89 -15.20
CA ASP A 17 12.18 -27.09 -15.76
C ASP A 17 12.93 -27.59 -17.00
N GLU A 18 13.23 -26.70 -17.95
CA GLU A 18 13.99 -27.04 -19.16
C GLU A 18 15.45 -27.44 -18.85
N ALA A 19 16.06 -26.79 -17.87
CA ALA A 19 17.39 -27.15 -17.40
C ALA A 19 17.41 -28.57 -16.79
N LEU A 20 16.39 -28.90 -16.00
CA LEU A 20 16.23 -30.22 -15.38
C LEU A 20 15.99 -31.30 -16.44
N ASP A 21 15.17 -31.05 -17.46
CA ASP A 21 14.93 -32.01 -18.54
C ASP A 21 16.24 -32.38 -19.26
N ILE A 22 17.07 -31.38 -19.55
CA ILE A 22 18.37 -31.61 -20.18
C ILE A 22 19.28 -32.41 -19.23
N ALA A 23 19.36 -32.03 -17.95
CA ALA A 23 20.19 -32.73 -16.98
C ALA A 23 19.77 -34.20 -16.82
N VAL A 24 18.46 -34.47 -16.71
CA VAL A 24 17.90 -35.82 -16.62
C VAL A 24 18.21 -36.63 -17.89
N SER A 25 18.10 -36.02 -19.07
CA SER A 25 18.42 -36.70 -20.34
C SER A 25 19.88 -37.14 -20.40
N VAL A 26 20.81 -36.34 -19.86
CA VAL A 26 22.23 -36.68 -19.78
C VAL A 26 22.46 -37.77 -18.74
N MET A 27 21.81 -37.68 -17.58
CA MET A 27 21.92 -38.68 -16.52
C MET A 27 21.42 -40.08 -16.93
N LYS A 28 20.49 -40.17 -17.88
CA LYS A 28 20.06 -41.45 -18.46
C LYS A 28 21.16 -42.13 -19.27
N LEU A 29 22.08 -41.35 -19.85
CA LEU A 29 23.20 -41.84 -20.65
C LEU A 29 24.45 -42.04 -19.78
N ASP A 30 24.68 -41.13 -18.83
CA ASP A 30 25.78 -41.17 -17.87
C ASP A 30 25.27 -40.72 -16.49
N SER A 31 24.97 -41.71 -15.64
CA SER A 31 24.47 -41.47 -14.28
C SER A 31 25.52 -40.86 -13.34
N THR A 32 26.79 -40.83 -13.74
CA THR A 32 27.94 -40.31 -12.98
C THR A 32 28.41 -38.93 -13.45
N SER A 33 27.66 -38.28 -14.33
CA SER A 33 27.98 -36.93 -14.80
C SER A 33 27.89 -35.89 -13.66
N ALA A 34 29.03 -35.45 -13.14
CA ALA A 34 29.10 -34.42 -12.10
C ALA A 34 28.45 -33.10 -12.55
N ASP A 35 28.67 -32.69 -13.81
CA ASP A 35 28.05 -31.49 -14.42
C ASP A 35 26.51 -31.58 -14.43
N ALA A 36 25.93 -32.76 -14.74
CA ALA A 36 24.48 -32.93 -14.76
C ALA A 36 23.87 -32.84 -13.35
N ILE A 37 24.56 -33.40 -12.35
CA ILE A 37 24.16 -33.30 -10.94
C ILE A 37 24.30 -31.86 -10.44
N TYR A 38 25.37 -31.16 -10.84
CA TYR A 38 25.56 -29.73 -10.57
C TYR A 38 24.40 -28.89 -11.11
N VAL A 39 23.96 -29.10 -12.36
CA VAL A 39 22.81 -28.38 -12.94
C VAL A 39 21.54 -28.62 -12.13
N ARG A 40 21.29 -29.84 -11.64
CA ARG A 40 20.15 -30.12 -10.75
C ARG A 40 20.25 -29.36 -9.43
N GLY A 41 21.45 -29.29 -8.84
CA GLY A 41 21.72 -28.47 -7.67
C GLY A 41 21.45 -26.98 -7.92
N LEU A 42 21.84 -26.48 -9.09
CA LEU A 42 21.61 -25.09 -9.50
C LEU A 42 20.11 -24.77 -9.64
N CYS A 43 19.34 -25.67 -10.23
CA CYS A 43 17.87 -25.54 -10.31
C CYS A 43 17.23 -25.52 -8.90
N LEU A 44 17.72 -26.35 -7.98
CA LEU A 44 17.25 -26.36 -6.60
C LEU A 44 17.60 -25.06 -5.88
N PHE A 45 18.78 -24.50 -6.13
CA PHE A 45 19.19 -23.21 -5.60
C PHE A 45 18.26 -22.07 -6.07
N TYR A 46 17.98 -21.99 -7.37
CA TYR A 46 17.10 -20.95 -7.93
C TYR A 46 15.62 -21.12 -7.59
N THR A 47 15.22 -22.30 -7.11
CA THR A 47 13.84 -22.56 -6.60
C THR A 47 13.74 -22.47 -5.08
N ASP A 48 14.76 -21.92 -4.40
CA ASP A 48 14.86 -21.79 -2.94
C ASP A 48 14.84 -23.13 -2.16
N ASN A 49 15.26 -24.22 -2.79
CA ASN A 49 15.45 -25.54 -2.18
C ASN A 49 16.90 -25.76 -1.75
N LEU A 50 17.42 -24.85 -0.92
CA LEU A 50 18.84 -24.77 -0.54
C LEU A 50 19.40 -26.07 0.03
N GLU A 51 18.66 -26.75 0.90
CA GLU A 51 19.12 -28.00 1.55
C GLU A 51 19.35 -29.12 0.53
N LYS A 52 18.38 -29.34 -0.35
CA LYS A 52 18.52 -30.33 -1.43
C LYS A 52 19.61 -29.90 -2.41
N GLY A 53 19.71 -28.61 -2.72
CA GLY A 53 20.78 -28.05 -3.55
C GLY A 53 22.17 -28.40 -3.01
N ILE A 54 22.40 -28.21 -1.70
CA ILE A 54 23.66 -28.57 -1.03
C ILE A 54 23.99 -30.05 -1.24
N LEU A 55 23.03 -30.95 -1.03
CA LEU A 55 23.23 -32.39 -1.20
C LEU A 55 23.63 -32.74 -2.66
N HIS A 56 23.02 -32.08 -3.65
CA HIS A 56 23.38 -32.27 -5.05
C HIS A 56 24.80 -31.77 -5.34
N PHE A 57 25.20 -30.60 -4.83
CA PHE A 57 26.58 -30.12 -5.01
C PHE A 57 27.60 -31.00 -4.29
N GLU A 58 27.28 -31.50 -3.10
CA GLU A 58 28.13 -32.47 -2.40
C GLU A 58 28.27 -33.78 -3.17
N ARG A 59 27.17 -34.26 -3.78
CA ARG A 59 27.22 -35.44 -4.65
C ARG A 59 28.06 -35.21 -5.91
N ALA A 60 27.94 -34.04 -6.55
CA ALA A 60 28.80 -33.69 -7.69
C ALA A 60 30.29 -33.67 -7.28
N LEU A 61 30.61 -33.14 -6.10
CA LEU A 61 31.98 -33.12 -5.56
C LEU A 61 32.52 -34.48 -5.12
N GLN A 62 31.64 -35.44 -4.80
CA GLN A 62 32.06 -36.82 -4.57
C GLN A 62 32.50 -37.52 -5.87
N LEU A 63 31.90 -37.15 -7.01
CA LEU A 63 32.23 -37.71 -8.32
C LEU A 63 33.41 -36.99 -8.97
N ASP A 64 33.48 -35.67 -8.79
CA ASP A 64 34.58 -34.82 -9.24
C ASP A 64 34.97 -33.83 -8.13
N PRO A 65 35.98 -34.17 -7.31
CA PRO A 65 36.47 -33.31 -6.24
C PRO A 65 36.98 -31.95 -6.70
N ASP A 66 37.31 -31.76 -7.99
CA ASP A 66 37.83 -30.52 -8.56
C ASP A 66 36.78 -29.69 -9.31
N HIS A 67 35.50 -30.10 -9.22
CA HIS A 67 34.38 -29.36 -9.82
C HIS A 67 34.17 -28.00 -9.16
N GLN A 68 34.88 -26.98 -9.63
CA GLN A 68 34.95 -25.65 -9.01
C GLN A 68 33.58 -24.99 -8.82
N LYS A 69 32.70 -25.05 -9.82
CA LYS A 69 31.36 -24.46 -9.73
C LYS A 69 30.49 -25.07 -8.63
N SER A 70 30.64 -26.37 -8.38
CA SER A 70 29.93 -27.07 -7.30
C SER A 70 30.47 -26.66 -5.94
N LYS A 71 31.79 -26.44 -5.80
CA LYS A 71 32.38 -25.88 -4.57
C LYS A 71 31.80 -24.50 -4.27
N GLU A 72 31.79 -23.62 -5.26
CA GLU A 72 31.29 -22.25 -5.12
C GLU A 72 29.80 -22.21 -4.77
N MET A 73 28.97 -22.93 -5.54
CA MET A 73 27.52 -22.94 -5.31
C MET A 73 27.15 -23.61 -3.98
N ARG A 74 27.86 -24.67 -3.57
CA ARG A 74 27.67 -25.27 -2.24
C ARG A 74 27.93 -24.26 -1.12
N SER A 75 29.04 -23.52 -1.20
CA SER A 75 29.39 -22.50 -0.21
C SER A 75 28.35 -21.37 -0.18
N LYS A 76 27.91 -20.89 -1.35
CA LYS A 76 26.82 -19.90 -1.45
C LYS A 76 25.51 -20.40 -0.83
N CYS A 77 25.10 -21.64 -1.11
CA CYS A 77 23.90 -22.23 -0.52
C CYS A 77 23.97 -22.32 1.00
N LYS A 78 25.11 -22.77 1.54
CA LYS A 78 25.32 -22.88 3.00
C LYS A 78 25.23 -21.51 3.67
N LEU A 79 25.91 -20.52 3.11
CA LEU A 79 25.88 -19.14 3.60
C LEU A 79 24.46 -18.54 3.56
N LEU A 80 23.75 -18.67 2.43
CA LEU A 80 22.37 -18.17 2.32
C LEU A 80 21.42 -18.85 3.30
N LYS A 81 21.56 -20.17 3.48
CA LYS A 81 20.75 -20.93 4.44
C LYS A 81 20.96 -20.39 5.86
N GLU A 82 22.22 -20.28 6.28
CA GLU A 82 22.60 -19.77 7.60
C GLU A 82 22.08 -18.35 7.82
N MET A 83 22.25 -17.44 6.86
CA MET A 83 21.79 -16.06 6.98
C MET A 83 20.25 -15.97 7.07
N LYS A 84 19.52 -16.80 6.32
CA LYS A 84 18.04 -16.87 6.43
C LYS A 84 17.62 -17.32 7.83
N GLU A 85 18.25 -18.36 8.36
CA GLU A 85 17.96 -18.91 9.69
C GLU A 85 18.30 -17.90 10.80
N ASN A 86 19.49 -17.30 10.73
CA ASN A 86 19.95 -16.27 11.66
C ASN A 86 19.06 -15.02 11.63
N GLY A 87 18.72 -14.51 10.44
CA GLY A 87 17.82 -13.37 10.29
C GLY A 87 16.44 -13.66 10.91
N ASN A 88 15.89 -14.85 10.67
CA ASN A 88 14.61 -15.27 11.25
C ASN A 88 14.68 -15.40 12.78
N MET A 89 15.79 -15.91 13.32
CA MET A 89 16.02 -16.02 14.76
C MET A 89 16.12 -14.64 15.42
N LEU A 90 16.88 -13.72 14.82
CA LEU A 90 17.01 -12.34 15.29
C LEU A 90 15.67 -11.60 15.27
N PHE A 91 14.86 -11.80 14.21
CA PHE A 91 13.51 -11.24 14.15
C PHE A 91 12.63 -11.76 15.28
N LYS A 92 12.62 -13.08 15.52
CA LYS A 92 11.84 -13.71 16.59
C LYS A 92 12.27 -13.26 17.99
N SER A 93 13.55 -12.97 18.18
CA SER A 93 14.11 -12.47 19.46
C SER A 93 13.99 -10.95 19.64
N GLY A 94 13.34 -10.24 18.71
CA GLY A 94 13.14 -8.78 18.80
C GLY A 94 14.37 -7.95 18.43
N ARG A 95 15.47 -8.59 18.00
CA ARG A 95 16.72 -7.93 17.58
C ARG A 95 16.61 -7.43 16.15
N TYR A 96 15.67 -6.52 15.90
CA TYR A 96 15.27 -6.11 14.55
C TYR A 96 16.38 -5.43 13.75
N ARG A 97 17.18 -4.54 14.37
CA ARG A 97 18.28 -3.87 13.67
C ARG A 97 19.35 -4.84 13.17
N GLU A 98 19.62 -5.89 13.92
CA GLU A 98 20.58 -6.92 13.52
C GLU A 98 20.00 -7.82 12.44
N ALA A 99 18.71 -8.20 12.55
CA ALA A 99 18.00 -8.91 11.49
C ALA A 99 18.02 -8.12 10.16
N HIS A 100 17.86 -6.79 10.23
CA HIS A 100 17.93 -5.92 9.05
C HIS A 100 19.29 -6.01 8.34
N VAL A 101 20.39 -5.99 9.09
CA VAL A 101 21.75 -6.14 8.54
C VAL A 101 21.89 -7.50 7.89
N ILE A 102 21.50 -8.59 8.57
CA ILE A 102 21.58 -9.94 8.02
C ILE A 102 20.82 -10.07 6.69
N TYR A 103 19.57 -9.62 6.61
CA TYR A 103 18.83 -9.68 5.34
C TYR A 103 19.43 -8.79 4.26
N THR A 104 19.99 -7.63 4.62
CA THR A 104 20.66 -6.73 3.68
C THR A 104 21.91 -7.35 3.09
N ASP A 105 22.71 -8.05 3.90
CA ASP A 105 23.89 -8.74 3.42
C ASP A 105 23.53 -10.02 2.65
N ALA A 106 22.46 -10.73 3.03
CA ALA A 106 21.99 -11.91 2.31
C ALA A 106 21.58 -11.58 0.86
N LEU A 107 21.00 -10.40 0.63
CA LEU A 107 20.61 -9.92 -0.71
C LEU A 107 21.80 -9.68 -1.65
N LYS A 108 23.03 -9.54 -1.12
CA LYS A 108 24.25 -9.35 -1.92
C LYS A 108 24.86 -10.67 -2.41
N ILE A 109 24.41 -11.82 -1.90
CA ILE A 109 25.01 -13.12 -2.25
C ILE A 109 24.68 -13.53 -3.68
N ASP A 110 23.43 -13.30 -4.10
CA ASP A 110 23.01 -13.46 -5.49
C ASP A 110 21.88 -12.47 -5.81
N GLU A 111 22.24 -11.37 -6.45
CA GLU A 111 21.32 -10.30 -6.82
C GLU A 111 20.29 -10.74 -7.89
N HIS A 112 20.59 -11.79 -8.66
CA HIS A 112 19.75 -12.26 -9.76
C HIS A 112 18.74 -13.34 -9.33
N ASN A 113 18.87 -13.89 -8.12
CA ASN A 113 17.97 -14.93 -7.61
C ASN A 113 16.62 -14.33 -7.18
N LYS A 114 15.68 -14.24 -8.13
CA LYS A 114 14.35 -13.66 -7.91
C LYS A 114 13.59 -14.35 -6.78
N ASP A 115 13.58 -15.68 -6.75
CA ASP A 115 12.81 -16.47 -5.78
C ASP A 115 13.26 -16.24 -4.33
N ILE A 116 14.57 -16.26 -4.09
CA ILE A 116 15.15 -16.00 -2.77
C ILE A 116 15.02 -14.52 -2.42
N ASN A 117 15.35 -13.62 -3.34
CA ASN A 117 15.35 -12.18 -3.08
C ASN A 117 13.95 -11.66 -2.76
N SER A 118 12.89 -12.14 -3.41
CA SER A 118 11.51 -11.81 -3.02
C SER A 118 11.20 -12.15 -1.57
N LYS A 119 11.69 -13.29 -1.06
CA LYS A 119 11.47 -13.72 0.34
C LYS A 119 12.32 -12.91 1.32
N LEU A 120 13.59 -12.67 0.99
CA LEU A 120 14.51 -11.87 1.81
C LEU A 120 14.04 -10.41 1.93
N LEU A 121 13.66 -9.78 0.81
CA LEU A 121 13.10 -8.43 0.79
C LEU A 121 11.81 -8.35 1.61
N TYR A 122 10.90 -9.33 1.46
CA TYR A 122 9.68 -9.37 2.26
C TYR A 122 9.97 -9.48 3.77
N ASN A 123 10.93 -10.33 4.17
CA ASN A 123 11.34 -10.43 5.57
C ASN A 123 11.99 -9.15 6.07
N ARG A 124 12.81 -8.48 5.25
CA ARG A 124 13.38 -7.16 5.58
C ARG A 124 12.31 -6.08 5.68
N ALA A 125 11.28 -6.11 4.85
CA ALA A 125 10.12 -5.22 4.97
C ALA A 125 9.42 -5.41 6.32
N LEU A 126 9.18 -6.66 6.75
CA LEU A 126 8.63 -6.94 8.08
C LEU A 126 9.52 -6.38 9.19
N VAL A 127 10.83 -6.57 9.10
CA VAL A 127 11.79 -5.98 10.05
C VAL A 127 11.67 -4.45 10.08
N ASN A 128 11.61 -3.81 8.90
CA ASN A 128 11.48 -2.35 8.79
C ASN A 128 10.18 -1.83 9.43
N THR A 129 9.06 -2.55 9.30
CA THR A 129 7.83 -2.20 10.04
C THR A 129 8.00 -2.26 11.55
N ARG A 130 8.82 -3.18 12.08
CA ARG A 130 9.10 -3.28 13.52
C ARG A 130 10.04 -2.19 14.02
N ILE A 131 10.91 -1.67 13.15
CA ILE A 131 11.83 -0.56 13.47
C ILE A 131 11.11 0.80 13.38
N GLY A 132 9.97 0.88 12.68
CA GLY A 132 9.26 2.13 12.40
C GLY A 132 9.66 2.79 11.07
N SER A 133 10.55 2.15 10.31
CA SER A 133 11.02 2.56 8.98
C SER A 133 10.00 2.17 7.90
N LEU A 134 8.80 2.79 7.96
CA LEU A 134 7.67 2.43 7.10
C LEU A 134 7.94 2.69 5.61
N ARG A 135 8.73 3.74 5.27
CA ARG A 135 9.05 4.06 3.88
C ARG A 135 9.95 3.01 3.24
N GLU A 136 10.92 2.52 4.01
CA GLU A 136 11.82 1.44 3.63
C GLU A 136 11.07 0.11 3.51
N ALA A 137 10.09 -0.15 4.39
CA ALA A 137 9.21 -1.30 4.27
C ALA A 137 8.39 -1.26 2.97
N VAL A 138 7.84 -0.10 2.60
CA VAL A 138 7.15 0.09 1.31
C VAL A 138 8.09 -0.14 0.14
N ALA A 139 9.31 0.40 0.19
CA ALA A 139 10.31 0.22 -0.86
C ALA A 139 10.68 -1.26 -1.06
N ASP A 140 10.90 -2.00 0.03
CA ASP A 140 11.17 -3.44 -0.02
C ASP A 140 9.99 -4.21 -0.60
N CYS A 141 8.75 -3.93 -0.16
CA CYS A 141 7.56 -4.56 -0.74
C CYS A 141 7.39 -4.26 -2.23
N THR A 142 7.67 -3.02 -2.67
CA THR A 142 7.63 -2.66 -4.09
C THR A 142 8.62 -3.48 -4.90
N ARG A 143 9.86 -3.65 -4.41
CA ARG A 143 10.85 -4.53 -5.05
C ARG A 143 10.41 -5.99 -5.07
N VAL A 144 9.72 -6.48 -4.03
CA VAL A 144 9.12 -7.83 -4.05
C VAL A 144 8.12 -7.95 -5.19
N LEU A 145 7.28 -6.95 -5.41
CA LEU A 145 6.23 -6.95 -6.42
C LEU A 145 6.78 -6.75 -7.85
N GLU A 146 7.91 -6.05 -8.01
CA GLU A 146 8.66 -6.01 -9.28
C GLU A 146 9.21 -7.39 -9.66
N LEU A 147 9.68 -8.17 -8.67
CA LEU A 147 10.16 -9.54 -8.89
C LEU A 147 9.01 -10.53 -9.07
N LYS A 148 7.93 -10.35 -8.29
CA LYS A 148 6.75 -11.25 -8.23
C LYS A 148 5.48 -10.43 -8.02
N ALA A 149 4.85 -10.03 -9.13
CA ALA A 149 3.66 -9.17 -9.11
C ALA A 149 2.50 -9.71 -8.26
N GLN A 150 2.36 -11.04 -8.16
CA GLN A 150 1.26 -11.70 -7.42
C GLN A 150 1.66 -12.13 -6.00
N TYR A 151 2.64 -11.47 -5.37
CA TYR A 151 3.06 -11.79 -4.00
C TYR A 151 2.07 -11.20 -2.98
N LEU A 152 1.00 -11.95 -2.67
CA LEU A 152 -0.11 -11.50 -1.82
C LEU A 152 0.33 -10.88 -0.48
N LYS A 153 1.26 -11.52 0.24
CA LYS A 153 1.70 -11.03 1.55
C LYS A 153 2.40 -9.65 1.46
N ALA A 154 3.08 -9.37 0.35
CA ALA A 154 3.76 -8.10 0.12
C ALA A 154 2.76 -7.00 -0.23
N LEU A 155 1.71 -7.30 -1.02
CA LEU A 155 0.59 -6.38 -1.23
C LEU A 155 -0.08 -5.98 0.08
N LEU A 156 -0.43 -6.96 0.93
CA LEU A 156 -1.07 -6.71 2.22
C LEU A 156 -0.18 -5.89 3.16
N LEU A 157 1.11 -6.20 3.23
CA LEU A 157 2.06 -5.47 4.06
C LEU A 157 2.26 -4.03 3.55
N ARG A 158 2.38 -3.85 2.23
CA ARG A 158 2.56 -2.52 1.61
C ARG A 158 1.29 -1.67 1.78
N ALA A 159 0.11 -2.24 1.58
CA ALA A 159 -1.17 -1.58 1.83
C ALA A 159 -1.29 -1.07 3.26
N ARG A 160 -0.88 -1.89 4.24
CA ARG A 160 -0.85 -1.50 5.65
C ARG A 160 0.13 -0.36 5.90
N CYS A 161 1.35 -0.45 5.38
CA CYS A 161 2.34 0.62 5.53
C CYS A 161 1.89 1.92 4.86
N HIS A 162 1.21 1.84 3.71
CA HIS A 162 0.61 3.00 3.05
C HIS A 162 -0.46 3.66 3.94
N ASN A 163 -1.35 2.87 4.54
CA ASN A 163 -2.35 3.38 5.47
C ASN A 163 -1.70 4.08 6.69
N ASP A 164 -0.67 3.46 7.27
CA ASP A 164 0.07 4.04 8.41
C ASP A 164 0.86 5.31 8.03
N LEU A 165 1.16 5.49 6.74
CA LEU A 165 1.78 6.69 6.16
C LEU A 165 0.75 7.71 5.63
N GLU A 166 -0.55 7.50 5.90
CA GLU A 166 -1.68 8.32 5.41
C GLU A 166 -1.77 8.41 3.87
N LYS A 167 -1.18 7.44 3.17
CA LYS A 167 -1.27 7.25 1.72
C LYS A 167 -2.47 6.35 1.40
N PHE A 168 -3.67 6.87 1.66
CA PHE A 168 -4.88 6.06 1.67
C PHE A 168 -5.28 5.55 0.28
N GLU A 169 -5.05 6.32 -0.78
CA GLU A 169 -5.29 5.88 -2.16
C GLU A 169 -4.46 4.66 -2.51
N GLU A 170 -3.14 4.70 -2.26
CA GLU A 170 -2.25 3.57 -2.55
C GLU A 170 -2.58 2.35 -1.69
N SER A 171 -2.98 2.56 -0.43
CA SER A 171 -3.45 1.47 0.44
C SER A 171 -4.68 0.76 -0.14
N VAL A 172 -5.68 1.52 -0.59
CA VAL A 172 -6.89 0.96 -1.21
C VAL A 172 -6.52 0.19 -2.48
N ALA A 173 -5.67 0.74 -3.35
CA ALA A 173 -5.25 0.08 -4.58
C ALA A 173 -4.56 -1.28 -4.33
N ASP A 174 -3.66 -1.36 -3.35
CA ASP A 174 -3.00 -2.61 -2.97
C ASP A 174 -3.99 -3.63 -2.41
N TYR A 175 -4.94 -3.22 -1.56
CA TYR A 175 -5.98 -4.13 -1.04
C TYR A 175 -6.96 -4.60 -2.11
N GLU A 176 -7.29 -3.77 -3.11
CA GLU A 176 -8.12 -4.17 -4.25
C GLU A 176 -7.39 -5.23 -5.09
N THR A 177 -6.11 -5.02 -5.35
CA THR A 177 -5.26 -5.99 -6.05
C THR A 177 -5.19 -7.30 -5.25
N ALA A 178 -4.96 -7.23 -3.94
CA ALA A 178 -4.94 -8.40 -3.06
C ALA A 178 -6.28 -9.16 -3.08
N LEU A 179 -7.42 -8.45 -3.10
CA LEU A 179 -8.75 -9.06 -3.15
C LEU A 179 -9.04 -9.75 -4.50
N GLN A 180 -8.48 -9.23 -5.59
CA GLN A 180 -8.56 -9.87 -6.90
C GLN A 180 -7.78 -11.19 -6.94
N LEU A 181 -6.64 -11.26 -6.25
CA LEU A 181 -5.84 -12.48 -6.13
C LEU A 181 -6.49 -13.52 -5.22
N GLU A 182 -6.95 -13.09 -4.03
CA GLU A 182 -7.58 -13.99 -3.06
C GLU A 182 -8.82 -13.35 -2.42
N LYS A 183 -9.98 -13.96 -2.65
CA LYS A 183 -11.28 -13.42 -2.20
C LYS A 183 -11.62 -13.87 -0.78
N THR A 184 -10.87 -13.41 0.22
CA THR A 184 -11.14 -13.75 1.63
C THR A 184 -11.99 -12.71 2.36
N PRO A 185 -12.77 -13.09 3.39
CA PRO A 185 -13.47 -12.14 4.25
C PRO A 185 -12.54 -11.14 4.96
N GLU A 186 -11.32 -11.58 5.29
CA GLU A 186 -10.31 -10.74 5.93
C GLU A 186 -9.86 -9.59 5.01
N ILE A 187 -9.51 -9.89 3.75
CA ILE A 187 -9.09 -8.88 2.79
C ILE A 187 -10.24 -7.91 2.47
N LYS A 188 -11.48 -8.41 2.40
CA LYS A 188 -12.66 -7.54 2.25
C LYS A 188 -12.83 -6.56 3.40
N ARG A 189 -12.57 -7.00 4.64
CA ARG A 189 -12.62 -6.13 5.82
C ARG A 189 -11.51 -5.08 5.75
N LEU A 190 -10.26 -5.49 5.49
CA LEU A 190 -9.13 -4.56 5.36
C LEU A 190 -9.36 -3.51 4.26
N LEU A 191 -9.89 -3.92 3.11
CA LEU A 191 -10.26 -3.00 2.04
C LEU A 191 -11.35 -2.02 2.46
N ARG A 192 -12.38 -2.48 3.19
CA ARG A 192 -13.43 -1.61 3.72
C ARG A 192 -12.85 -0.58 4.68
N ASP A 193 -11.97 -1.01 5.58
CA ASP A 193 -11.33 -0.13 6.57
C ASP A 193 -10.45 0.92 5.86
N ALA A 194 -9.68 0.52 4.84
CA ALA A 194 -8.88 1.43 4.03
C ALA A 194 -9.74 2.43 3.23
N LYS A 195 -10.85 1.98 2.63
CA LYS A 195 -11.81 2.86 1.95
C LYS A 195 -12.47 3.86 2.90
N PHE A 196 -12.78 3.42 4.12
CA PHE A 196 -13.30 4.30 5.15
C PHE A 196 -12.25 5.35 5.58
N ALA A 197 -10.99 4.94 5.78
CA ALA A 197 -9.89 5.86 6.07
C ALA A 197 -9.69 6.89 4.94
N LEU A 198 -9.72 6.44 3.68
CA LEU A 198 -9.67 7.31 2.50
C LEU A 198 -10.83 8.31 2.49
N LYS A 199 -12.07 7.86 2.67
CA LYS A 199 -13.24 8.75 2.74
C LYS A 199 -13.10 9.77 3.87
N LYS A 200 -12.66 9.33 5.05
CA LYS A 200 -12.42 10.19 6.20
C LYS A 200 -11.35 11.24 5.93
N SER A 201 -10.25 10.89 5.24
CA SER A 201 -9.18 11.83 4.87
C SER A 201 -9.63 12.92 3.89
N LYS A 202 -10.62 12.61 3.04
CA LYS A 202 -11.23 13.53 2.08
C LYS A 202 -12.39 14.35 2.65
N ARG A 203 -12.81 14.04 3.88
CA ARG A 203 -13.95 14.69 4.50
C ARG A 203 -13.68 16.17 4.70
N LYS A 204 -14.64 16.99 4.27
CA LYS A 204 -14.60 18.44 4.47
C LYS A 204 -14.58 18.80 5.97
N ASP A 205 -13.73 19.76 6.34
CA ASP A 205 -13.77 20.39 7.66
C ASP A 205 -14.80 21.53 7.66
N TYR A 206 -16.03 21.23 8.10
CA TYR A 206 -17.13 22.19 8.08
C TYR A 206 -16.89 23.38 9.03
N TYR A 207 -16.15 23.17 10.13
CA TYR A 207 -15.77 24.26 11.03
C TYR A 207 -14.83 25.23 10.34
N LYS A 208 -13.84 24.71 9.60
CA LYS A 208 -12.94 25.52 8.78
C LYS A 208 -13.67 26.24 7.64
N ILE A 209 -14.62 25.55 6.98
CA ILE A 209 -15.46 26.15 5.92
C ILE A 209 -16.28 27.33 6.47
N LEU A 210 -16.85 27.24 7.68
CA LEU A 210 -17.55 28.37 8.30
C LEU A 210 -16.61 29.36 8.99
N GLY A 211 -15.36 29.00 9.25
CA GLY A 211 -14.40 29.84 9.96
C GLY A 211 -14.72 29.98 11.44
N VAL A 212 -15.25 28.91 12.06
CA VAL A 212 -15.64 28.86 13.47
C VAL A 212 -14.85 27.80 14.21
N SER A 213 -14.73 27.93 15.53
CA SER A 213 -14.11 26.91 16.39
C SER A 213 -14.97 25.66 16.48
N ARG A 214 -14.38 24.50 16.77
CA ARG A 214 -15.13 23.25 17.05
C ARG A 214 -16.09 23.40 18.25
N ASN A 215 -15.72 24.25 19.21
CA ASN A 215 -16.53 24.54 20.38
C ASN A 215 -17.51 25.70 20.14
N ALA A 216 -17.70 26.15 18.89
CA ALA A 216 -18.61 27.22 18.57
C ALA A 216 -20.05 26.87 18.97
N THR A 217 -20.70 27.85 19.56
CA THR A 217 -22.13 27.84 19.90
C THR A 217 -22.98 27.90 18.63
N GLU A 218 -24.25 27.50 18.74
CA GLU A 218 -25.18 27.52 17.61
C GLU A 218 -25.34 28.94 17.03
N ASP A 219 -25.33 29.96 17.87
CA ASP A 219 -25.44 31.36 17.44
C ASP A 219 -24.20 31.84 16.67
N GLU A 220 -23.00 31.40 17.07
CA GLU A 220 -21.77 31.69 16.33
C GLU A 220 -21.76 31.01 14.96
N VAL A 221 -22.24 29.76 14.87
CA VAL A 221 -22.42 29.03 13.61
C VAL A 221 -23.41 29.76 12.70
N LYS A 222 -24.57 30.19 13.22
CA LYS A 222 -25.57 30.98 12.47
C LYS A 222 -25.02 32.32 11.98
N LYS A 223 -24.28 33.02 12.84
CA LYS A 223 -23.66 34.32 12.49
C LYS A 223 -22.60 34.16 11.39
N ALA A 224 -21.77 33.12 11.50
CA ALA A 224 -20.76 32.80 10.50
C ALA A 224 -21.38 32.41 9.14
N TYR A 225 -22.41 31.56 9.16
CA TYR A 225 -23.18 31.20 7.97
C TYR A 225 -23.77 32.44 7.30
N ARG A 226 -24.49 33.30 8.05
CA ARG A 226 -25.09 34.53 7.53
C ARG A 226 -24.05 35.40 6.80
N LYS A 227 -22.88 35.60 7.43
CA LYS A 227 -21.79 36.40 6.85
C LYS A 227 -21.26 35.77 5.56
N LYS A 228 -20.90 34.48 5.58
CA LYS A 228 -20.29 33.80 4.42
C LYS A 228 -21.28 33.56 3.29
N ALA A 229 -22.51 33.19 3.59
CA ALA A 229 -23.55 32.98 2.59
C ALA A 229 -23.89 34.27 1.85
N MET A 230 -23.91 35.42 2.53
CA MET A 230 -24.05 36.72 1.85
C MET A 230 -22.85 37.03 0.96
N VAL A 231 -21.62 36.74 1.39
CA VAL A 231 -20.41 37.02 0.59
C VAL A 231 -20.37 36.18 -0.70
N HIS A 232 -20.71 34.90 -0.61
CA HIS A 232 -20.61 33.95 -1.71
C HIS A 232 -21.91 33.83 -2.55
N HIS A 233 -22.95 34.60 -2.23
CA HIS A 233 -24.24 34.49 -2.92
C HIS A 233 -24.11 34.77 -4.42
N PRO A 234 -24.73 33.94 -5.31
CA PRO A 234 -24.61 34.09 -6.76
C PRO A 234 -24.92 35.51 -7.27
N ASP A 235 -25.95 36.15 -6.73
CA ASP A 235 -26.38 37.51 -7.13
C ASP A 235 -25.27 38.57 -7.01
N ARG A 236 -24.35 38.42 -6.05
CA ARG A 236 -23.24 39.37 -5.86
C ARG A 236 -22.12 39.21 -6.88
N HIS A 237 -22.08 38.06 -7.56
CA HIS A 237 -21.00 37.69 -8.48
C HIS A 237 -21.47 37.59 -9.92
N THR A 238 -22.71 38.00 -10.22
CA THR A 238 -23.29 37.97 -11.58
C THR A 238 -22.44 38.68 -12.63
N SER A 239 -21.76 39.76 -12.26
CA SER A 239 -20.85 40.54 -13.12
C SER A 239 -19.41 40.01 -13.18
N SER A 240 -19.08 38.97 -12.42
CA SER A 240 -17.72 38.39 -12.36
C SER A 240 -17.46 37.43 -13.54
N SER A 241 -16.18 37.08 -13.73
CA SER A 241 -15.79 36.10 -14.75
C SER A 241 -16.46 34.73 -14.52
N ALA A 242 -16.58 33.92 -15.58
CA ALA A 242 -17.20 32.60 -15.49
C ALA A 242 -16.49 31.68 -14.46
N GLU A 243 -15.16 31.77 -14.37
CA GLU A 243 -14.36 31.01 -13.41
C GLU A 243 -14.64 31.45 -11.97
N VAL A 244 -14.69 32.76 -11.71
CA VAL A 244 -14.99 33.30 -10.38
C VAL A 244 -16.42 32.98 -9.95
N ARG A 245 -17.40 33.09 -10.84
CA ARG A 245 -18.79 32.69 -10.55
C ARG A 245 -18.89 31.24 -10.12
N LYS A 246 -18.23 30.35 -10.85
CA LYS A 246 -18.23 28.91 -10.54
C LYS A 246 -17.55 28.62 -9.19
N ASP A 247 -16.46 29.31 -8.87
CA ASP A 247 -15.76 29.17 -7.59
C ASP A 247 -16.59 29.70 -6.41
N GLU A 248 -17.25 30.86 -6.58
CA GLU A 248 -18.12 31.44 -5.56
C GLU A 248 -19.41 30.62 -5.34
N GLU A 249 -20.00 30.07 -6.41
CA GLU A 249 -21.11 29.11 -6.31
C GLU A 249 -20.71 27.83 -5.56
N LEU A 250 -19.50 27.32 -5.81
CA LEU A 250 -18.96 26.17 -5.07
C LEU A 250 -18.85 26.52 -3.57
N LYS A 251 -18.24 27.65 -3.22
CA LYS A 251 -18.11 28.10 -1.83
C LYS A 251 -19.47 28.33 -1.17
N PHE A 252 -20.44 28.87 -1.89
CA PHE A 252 -21.80 29.06 -1.38
C PHE A 252 -22.45 27.73 -1.02
N LYS A 253 -22.32 26.73 -1.91
CA LYS A 253 -22.79 25.38 -1.65
C LYS A 253 -22.11 24.77 -0.42
N GLU A 254 -20.79 24.87 -0.31
CA GLU A 254 -20.04 24.34 0.84
C GLU A 254 -20.40 25.01 2.16
N VAL A 255 -20.62 26.33 2.15
CA VAL A 255 -21.06 27.08 3.33
C VAL A 255 -22.46 26.64 3.77
N GLY A 256 -23.36 26.38 2.82
CA GLY A 256 -24.67 25.81 3.10
C GLY A 256 -24.58 24.39 3.66
N GLU A 257 -23.76 23.52 3.07
CA GLU A 257 -23.54 22.14 3.55
C GLU A 257 -23.01 22.17 5.00
N ALA A 258 -22.02 23.02 5.26
CA ALA A 258 -21.44 23.17 6.58
C ALA A 258 -22.46 23.64 7.61
N TYR A 259 -23.32 24.61 7.26
CA TYR A 259 -24.39 25.06 8.14
C TYR A 259 -25.42 23.96 8.40
N ALA A 260 -25.85 23.22 7.37
CA ALA A 260 -26.81 22.12 7.49
C ALA A 260 -26.42 21.06 8.51
N ILE A 261 -25.10 20.81 8.64
CA ILE A 261 -24.53 19.85 9.57
C ILE A 261 -24.33 20.47 10.95
N LEU A 262 -23.71 21.65 11.01
CA LEU A 262 -23.27 22.24 12.28
C LEU A 262 -24.40 22.92 13.06
N SER A 263 -25.51 23.29 12.40
CA SER A 263 -26.68 23.90 13.06
C SER A 263 -27.60 22.89 13.72
N ASP A 264 -27.56 21.62 13.33
CA ASP A 264 -28.39 20.54 13.88
C ASP A 264 -27.58 19.73 14.91
N ALA A 265 -28.05 19.68 16.15
CA ALA A 265 -27.33 19.03 17.24
C ALA A 265 -27.05 17.54 16.99
N GLN A 266 -27.97 16.81 16.34
CA GLN A 266 -27.80 15.39 16.03
C GLN A 266 -26.80 15.21 14.88
N LYS A 267 -26.89 16.01 13.82
CA LYS A 267 -25.96 15.95 12.68
C LYS A 267 -24.57 16.39 13.09
N LYS A 268 -24.43 17.46 13.88
CA LYS A 268 -23.17 17.93 14.46
C LYS A 268 -22.55 16.83 15.33
N SER A 269 -23.31 16.22 16.22
CA SER A 269 -22.83 15.11 17.05
C SER A 269 -22.35 13.93 16.18
N ARG A 270 -23.11 13.53 15.16
CA ARG A 270 -22.66 12.49 14.21
C ARG A 270 -21.38 12.91 13.48
N TYR A 271 -21.24 14.18 13.13
CA TYR A 271 -20.08 14.72 12.44
C TYR A 271 -18.83 14.62 13.30
N ASP A 272 -18.93 15.12 14.53
CA ASP A 272 -17.87 15.12 15.53
C ASP A 272 -17.45 13.69 15.92
N ASN A 273 -18.41 12.76 15.97
CA ASN A 273 -18.15 11.33 16.23
C ASN A 273 -17.58 10.58 15.01
N GLY A 274 -17.36 11.25 13.87
CA GLY A 274 -16.77 10.63 12.68
C GLY A 274 -17.71 9.73 11.89
N HIS A 275 -19.02 9.77 12.14
CA HIS A 275 -20.00 9.07 11.31
C HIS A 275 -20.07 9.69 9.92
N ASP A 276 -20.33 8.86 8.94
CA ASP A 276 -20.54 9.27 7.56
C ASP A 276 -21.89 10.01 7.42
N ILE A 277 -21.86 11.22 6.86
CA ILE A 277 -23.06 12.07 6.71
C ILE A 277 -23.27 12.47 5.25
N GLU A 278 -22.30 12.20 4.37
CA GLU A 278 -22.40 12.57 2.95
C GLU A 278 -23.54 11.81 2.27
N ASP A 279 -23.71 10.53 2.59
CA ASP A 279 -24.73 9.66 1.96
C ASP A 279 -26.16 10.07 2.33
N GLN A 280 -26.37 10.79 3.45
CA GLN A 280 -27.69 11.31 3.86
C GLN A 280 -27.99 12.72 3.33
N MET A 281 -26.99 13.47 2.86
CA MET A 281 -27.17 14.86 2.44
C MET A 281 -27.46 15.04 0.95
N GLN A 282 -27.03 14.11 0.09
CA GLN A 282 -27.13 14.28 -1.37
C GLN A 282 -28.58 14.22 -1.90
N ALA A 283 -29.54 13.68 -1.15
CA ALA A 283 -30.91 13.50 -1.65
C ALA A 283 -31.78 14.78 -1.57
N ASP A 284 -31.55 15.69 -0.61
CA ASP A 284 -32.52 16.77 -0.29
C ASP A 284 -31.89 18.16 -0.04
N PHE A 285 -30.59 18.36 -0.31
CA PHE A 285 -29.91 19.62 0.03
C PHE A 285 -29.86 20.63 -1.14
N ASP A 286 -30.73 21.66 -1.10
CA ASP A 286 -30.65 22.85 -1.97
C ASP A 286 -30.12 24.08 -1.18
N PRO A 287 -28.90 24.57 -1.47
CA PRO A 287 -28.32 25.75 -0.83
C PRO A 287 -29.16 27.03 -0.97
N ASN A 288 -29.82 27.21 -2.13
CA ASN A 288 -30.59 28.42 -2.41
C ASN A 288 -31.92 28.41 -1.65
N GLN A 289 -32.57 27.25 -1.59
CA GLN A 289 -33.78 27.09 -0.77
C GLN A 289 -33.47 27.31 0.71
N MET A 290 -32.39 26.71 1.21
CA MET A 290 -31.94 26.91 2.59
C MET A 290 -31.67 28.38 2.92
N PHE A 291 -30.96 29.09 2.03
CA PHE A 291 -30.69 30.51 2.18
C PHE A 291 -31.99 31.31 2.28
N ARG A 292 -32.93 31.10 1.34
CA ARG A 292 -34.24 31.78 1.36
C ARG A 292 -34.99 31.52 2.67
N SER A 293 -35.07 30.26 3.12
CA SER A 293 -35.75 29.92 4.37
C SER A 293 -35.08 30.55 5.59
N PHE A 294 -33.75 30.58 5.66
CA PHE A 294 -33.00 31.19 6.76
C PHE A 294 -33.23 32.71 6.85
N PHE A 295 -33.19 33.41 5.72
CA PHE A 295 -33.36 34.87 5.68
C PHE A 295 -34.83 35.32 5.74
N GLN A 296 -35.79 34.51 5.28
CA GLN A 296 -37.23 34.78 5.43
C GLN A 296 -37.69 34.68 6.90
N PHE A 297 -37.27 33.65 7.64
CA PHE A 297 -37.67 33.48 9.04
C PHE A 297 -36.95 34.42 10.01
N SER A 298 -35.76 34.92 9.68
CA SER A 298 -35.04 35.89 10.53
C SER A 298 -35.51 37.35 10.37
N GLY A 299 -36.45 37.64 9.45
CA GLY A 299 -36.96 38.98 9.16
C GLY A 299 -37.97 39.54 10.16
N GLY A 300 -38.28 38.82 11.25
CA GLY A 300 -39.35 39.19 12.20
C GLY A 300 -39.01 40.23 13.28
N ARG A 301 -37.80 40.81 13.33
CA ARG A 301 -37.48 41.91 14.25
C ARG A 301 -36.63 42.99 13.57
N ASN A 302 -37.34 43.98 13.05
CA ASN A 302 -36.99 45.40 12.94
C ASN A 302 -35.55 45.73 12.49
N SER A 303 -35.33 45.78 11.18
CA SER A 303 -34.46 46.80 10.57
C SER A 303 -34.83 46.94 9.10
N SER A 304 -35.35 48.10 8.73
CA SER A 304 -35.64 48.49 7.35
C SER A 304 -34.40 48.34 6.48
N PHE A 305 -34.47 47.51 5.45
CA PHE A 305 -33.44 47.43 4.41
C PHE A 305 -33.72 48.52 3.39
N ASN A 306 -32.90 49.57 3.42
CA ASN A 306 -32.81 50.55 2.34
C ASN A 306 -31.83 49.97 1.29
N PHE A 307 -32.33 49.70 0.10
CA PHE A 307 -31.49 49.44 -1.07
C PHE A 307 -31.20 50.78 -1.73
N GLU A 308 -29.96 51.26 -1.63
CA GLU A 308 -29.43 52.26 -2.56
C GLU A 308 -28.67 51.53 -3.66
N TYR A 309 -29.04 51.87 -4.90
CA TYR A 309 -28.53 51.36 -6.17
C TYR A 309 -27.12 51.87 -6.47
#